data_AF-A0A3P6RVM3-F1
#
_entry.id   AF-A0A3P6RVM3-F1
#
_cell.length_a   1.000
_cell.length_b   1.000
_cell.length_c   1.000
_cell.angle_alpha   90.00
_cell.angle_beta   90.00
_cell.angle_gamma   90.00
#
_symmetry.space_group_name_H-M   'P 1'
#
loop_
_entity.id
_entity.type
_entity.pdbx_description
1 polymer ?
#
loop_
_entity_poly.entity_id
_entity_poly.type
_entity_poly.pdbx_seq_one_letter_code
_entity_poly.pdbx_strand_id
1 'polypeptide(L)'
;MQWFKGSVYGAFRRDFLDFALHSPTTQSLLEILFSDREIENPDELFFQTVAFNAPFHAPGACLYTPLISEVAEGYPGRFVVWEQTRSFCPTKYVRDVCILGSPHVPEMRRTFHLFANKMHADYYPEAYDCMEQWYFSRLQREWTLGHVDWEAFQPWAYKLLTCSRYHLP
;
A
#
# COMPACT_ATOMS: atom_id res chain seq x y z
N MET A 1 -17.61 16.64 0.00
CA MET A 1 -16.53 15.79 0.53
C MET A 1 -17.03 14.37 0.55
N GLN A 2 -16.25 13.41 0.05
CA GLN A 2 -16.58 11.99 0.07
C GLN A 2 -15.61 11.27 1.01
N TRP A 3 -16.11 10.30 1.78
CA TRP A 3 -15.26 9.45 2.60
C TRP A 3 -14.61 8.36 1.75
N PHE A 4 -13.31 8.17 1.92
CA PHE A 4 -12.57 7.10 1.27
C PHE A 4 -11.96 6.19 2.31
N LYS A 5 -12.26 4.89 2.17
CA LYS A 5 -11.65 3.83 2.95
C LYS A 5 -10.55 3.17 2.13
N GLY A 6 -9.42 2.91 2.77
CA GLY A 6 -8.32 2.19 2.15
C GLY A 6 -7.52 1.45 3.21
N SER A 7 -6.19 1.46 3.07
CA SER A 7 -5.33 0.83 4.05
C SER A 7 -4.68 1.85 4.99
N VAL A 8 -4.38 1.38 6.21
CA VAL A 8 -3.48 2.03 7.17
C VAL A 8 -2.04 2.14 6.64
N TYR A 9 -1.66 1.28 5.70
CA TYR A 9 -0.35 1.30 5.07
C TYR A 9 -0.40 2.20 3.83
N GLY A 10 0.52 3.14 3.74
CA GLY A 10 0.65 4.02 2.59
C GLY A 10 2.08 4.50 2.37
N ALA A 11 2.37 4.89 1.13
CA ALA A 11 3.63 5.53 0.75
C ALA A 11 3.31 6.97 0.36
N PHE A 12 3.68 7.92 1.22
CA PHE A 12 3.31 9.32 1.08
C PHE A 12 4.54 10.20 0.84
N ARG A 13 4.38 11.24 0.02
CA ARG A 13 5.39 12.29 -0.09
C ARG A 13 5.42 13.12 1.20
N ARG A 14 6.58 13.70 1.48
CA ARG A 14 6.80 14.52 2.68
C ARG A 14 5.89 15.75 2.73
N ASP A 15 5.69 16.42 1.61
CA ASP A 15 4.83 17.61 1.50
C ASP A 15 3.34 17.27 1.67
N PHE A 16 2.89 16.13 1.14
CA PHE A 16 1.55 15.63 1.44
C PHE A 16 1.35 15.40 2.94
N LEU A 17 2.31 14.75 3.63
CA LEU A 17 2.21 14.51 5.07
C LEU A 17 2.20 15.81 5.86
N ASP A 18 3.04 16.77 5.49
CA ASP A 18 3.08 18.09 6.12
C ASP A 18 1.72 18.81 5.97
N PHE A 19 1.17 18.82 4.75
CA PHE A 19 -0.16 19.35 4.51
C PHE A 19 -1.23 18.60 5.33
N ALA A 20 -1.25 17.27 5.27
CA ALA A 20 -2.28 16.46 5.90
C ALA A 20 -2.31 16.67 7.42
N LEU A 21 -1.16 16.80 8.07
CA LEU A 21 -1.05 16.87 9.53
C LEU A 21 -1.12 18.30 10.08
N HIS A 22 -0.76 19.32 9.31
CA HIS A 22 -0.62 20.69 9.82
C HIS A 22 -1.56 21.71 9.16
N SER A 23 -2.24 21.33 8.07
CA SER A 23 -3.16 22.25 7.38
C SER A 23 -4.44 22.48 8.20
N PRO A 24 -4.88 23.75 8.37
CA PRO A 24 -6.20 24.03 8.91
C PRO A 24 -7.33 23.37 8.12
N THR A 25 -7.12 23.07 6.84
CA THR A 25 -8.12 22.45 5.96
C THR A 25 -8.43 21.00 6.36
N THR A 26 -7.48 20.27 6.94
CA THR A 26 -7.66 18.86 7.35
C THR A 26 -8.01 18.71 8.84
N GLN A 27 -7.91 19.79 9.61
CA GLN A 27 -8.12 19.76 11.06
C GLN A 27 -9.52 19.30 11.45
N SER A 28 -10.57 19.83 10.82
CA SER A 28 -11.95 19.41 11.11
C SER A 28 -12.19 17.94 10.76
N LEU A 29 -11.48 17.38 9.78
CA LEU A 29 -11.56 15.96 9.44
C LEU A 29 -10.93 15.10 10.54
N LEU A 30 -9.76 15.48 11.06
CA LEU A 30 -9.14 14.80 12.20
C LEU A 30 -10.05 14.84 13.42
N GLU A 31 -10.63 16.00 13.72
CA GLU A 31 -11.53 16.19 14.86
C GLU A 31 -12.74 15.27 14.79
N ILE A 32 -13.39 15.16 13.63
CA ILE A 32 -14.51 14.23 13.42
C ILE A 32 -14.05 12.78 13.63
N LEU A 33 -12.94 12.38 13.02
CA LEU A 33 -12.41 11.01 13.12
C LEU A 33 -12.01 10.60 14.55
N PHE A 34 -11.59 11.55 15.38
CA PHE A 34 -11.19 11.27 16.78
C PHE A 34 -12.32 11.46 17.79
N SER A 35 -13.33 12.29 17.50
CA SER A 35 -14.43 12.57 18.44
C SER A 35 -15.61 11.61 18.29
N ASP A 36 -15.83 11.09 17.08
CA ASP A 36 -16.91 10.17 16.81
C ASP A 36 -16.50 8.72 17.11
N ARG A 37 -17.17 8.11 18.09
CA ARG A 37 -16.93 6.72 18.50
C ARG A 37 -17.65 5.69 17.64
N GLU A 38 -18.57 6.11 16.78
CA GLU A 38 -19.28 5.23 15.85
C GLU A 38 -18.47 4.97 14.58
N ILE A 39 -17.42 5.76 14.32
CA ILE A 39 -16.52 5.54 13.19
C ILE A 39 -15.60 4.35 13.50
N GLU A 40 -15.84 3.25 12.80
CA GLU A 40 -14.97 2.07 12.83
C GLU A 40 -13.70 2.28 11.98
N ASN A 41 -12.56 1.87 12.52
CA ASN A 41 -11.24 1.89 11.85
C ASN A 41 -10.88 3.26 11.24
N PRO A 42 -10.85 4.34 12.04
CA PRO A 42 -10.58 5.70 11.54
C PRO A 42 -9.18 5.86 10.90
N ASP A 43 -8.25 4.97 11.26
CA ASP A 43 -6.92 4.82 10.67
C ASP A 43 -6.93 4.41 9.19
N GLU A 44 -8.02 3.79 8.71
CA GLU A 44 -8.22 3.44 7.30
C GLU A 44 -8.88 4.57 6.48
N LEU A 45 -9.24 5.70 7.11
CA LEU A 45 -10.01 6.77 6.49
C LEU A 45 -9.21 8.05 6.23
N PHE A 46 -8.42 8.52 7.19
CA PHE A 46 -7.88 9.89 7.17
C PHE A 46 -7.08 10.21 5.90
N PHE A 47 -5.94 9.53 5.72
CA PHE A 47 -5.03 9.82 4.61
C PHE A 47 -5.67 9.57 3.25
N GLN A 48 -6.52 8.54 3.14
CA GLN A 48 -7.23 8.20 1.91
C GLN A 48 -8.25 9.28 1.55
N THR A 49 -8.99 9.77 2.55
CA THR A 49 -9.96 10.85 2.37
C THR A 49 -9.27 12.14 1.94
N VAL A 50 -8.12 12.49 2.53
CA VAL A 50 -7.34 13.66 2.09
C VAL A 50 -6.76 13.46 0.68
N ALA A 51 -6.22 12.28 0.37
CA ALA A 51 -5.59 11.99 -0.91
C ALA A 51 -6.56 11.91 -2.10
N PHE A 52 -7.80 11.45 -1.89
CA PHE A 52 -8.78 11.25 -2.97
C PHE A 52 -9.87 12.32 -3.05
N ASN A 53 -9.77 13.38 -2.26
CA ASN A 53 -10.60 14.57 -2.41
C ASN A 53 -9.73 15.75 -2.90
N ALA A 54 -9.67 15.94 -4.21
CA ALA A 54 -9.01 17.09 -4.84
C ALA A 54 -9.38 18.47 -4.23
N PRO A 55 -10.60 18.72 -3.74
CA PRO A 55 -10.94 19.99 -3.09
C PRO A 55 -10.14 20.33 -1.82
N PHE A 56 -9.45 19.37 -1.18
CA PHE A 56 -8.52 19.69 -0.10
C PHE A 56 -7.26 20.42 -0.62
N HIS A 57 -6.97 20.34 -1.92
CA HIS A 57 -5.75 20.87 -2.51
C HIS A 57 -4.46 20.30 -1.89
N ALA A 58 -4.52 19.07 -1.37
CA ALA A 58 -3.33 18.40 -0.83
C ALA A 58 -2.32 18.12 -1.97
N PRO A 59 -1.01 18.27 -1.73
CA PRO A 59 0.02 17.95 -2.72
C PRO A 59 -0.08 16.51 -3.19
N GLY A 60 -0.11 16.27 -4.51
CA GLY A 60 -0.30 14.92 -5.05
C GLY A 60 -1.71 14.34 -4.91
N ALA A 61 -2.72 15.10 -4.47
CA ALA A 61 -4.09 14.58 -4.36
C ALA A 61 -4.66 14.20 -5.73
N CYS A 62 -5.41 13.11 -5.76
CA CYS A 62 -5.99 12.55 -6.97
C CYS A 62 -7.13 13.43 -7.50
N LEU A 63 -7.10 13.74 -8.80
CA LEU A 63 -8.12 14.56 -9.46
C LEU A 63 -9.42 13.80 -9.74
N TYR A 64 -9.33 12.48 -9.85
CA TYR A 64 -10.47 11.60 -10.14
C TYR A 64 -10.57 10.52 -9.07
N THR A 65 -11.77 10.00 -8.86
CA THR A 65 -11.95 8.83 -8.00
C THR A 65 -11.21 7.63 -8.61
N PRO A 66 -10.21 7.05 -7.91
CA PRO A 66 -9.47 5.89 -8.43
C PRO A 66 -10.34 4.63 -8.49
N LEU A 67 -9.91 3.66 -9.28
CA LEU A 67 -10.57 2.37 -9.34
C LEU A 67 -10.40 1.62 -8.01
N ILE A 68 -11.42 0.85 -7.60
CA ILE A 68 -11.36 0.01 -6.40
C ILE A 68 -10.13 -0.91 -6.43
N SER A 69 -9.81 -1.45 -7.61
CA SER A 69 -8.63 -2.29 -7.81
C SER A 69 -7.31 -1.58 -7.51
N GLU A 70 -7.23 -0.26 -7.65
CA GLU A 70 -6.01 0.53 -7.37
C GLU A 70 -5.88 0.90 -5.88
N VAL A 71 -7.00 1.06 -5.16
CA VAL A 71 -6.99 1.49 -3.75
C VAL A 71 -7.13 0.36 -2.74
N ALA A 72 -7.73 -0.77 -3.14
CA ALA A 72 -7.88 -1.94 -2.26
C ALA A 72 -6.69 -2.89 -2.34
N GLU A 73 -6.33 -3.30 -3.56
CA GLU A 73 -5.33 -4.35 -3.83
C GLU A 73 -4.11 -3.81 -4.59
N GLY A 74 -4.26 -2.73 -5.34
CA GLY A 74 -3.27 -2.26 -6.32
C GLY A 74 -2.40 -1.10 -5.85
N TYR A 75 -2.51 -0.68 -4.59
CA TYR A 75 -1.68 0.42 -4.09
C TYR A 75 -0.29 -0.11 -3.71
N PRO A 76 0.79 0.65 -3.94
CA PRO A 76 2.16 0.14 -3.80
C PRO A 76 2.56 -0.33 -2.39
N GLY A 77 1.85 0.15 -1.37
CA GLY A 77 2.32 0.07 0.01
C GLY A 77 2.47 -1.35 0.53
N ARG A 78 1.60 -2.28 0.12
CA ARG A 78 1.53 -3.59 0.77
C ARG A 78 0.77 -4.64 -0.05
N PHE A 79 1.43 -5.77 -0.31
CA PHE A 79 0.82 -6.99 -0.82
C PHE A 79 0.13 -7.76 0.32
N VAL A 80 -1.15 -8.09 0.14
CA VAL A 80 -1.96 -8.90 1.07
C VAL A 80 -2.83 -9.84 0.28
N VAL A 81 -3.07 -11.04 0.82
CA VAL A 81 -4.09 -11.95 0.30
C VAL A 81 -5.23 -12.02 1.30
N TRP A 82 -6.40 -11.52 0.90
CA TRP A 82 -7.62 -11.54 1.71
C TRP A 82 -8.46 -12.78 1.43
N GLU A 83 -9.19 -13.26 2.44
CA GLU A 83 -10.11 -14.39 2.26
C GLU A 83 -11.29 -14.02 1.34
N GLN A 84 -11.78 -12.78 1.45
CA GLN A 84 -12.97 -12.32 0.72
C GLN A 84 -12.74 -12.21 -0.79
N THR A 85 -11.48 -12.09 -1.25
CA THR A 85 -11.14 -12.03 -2.68
C THR A 85 -11.13 -13.40 -3.36
N ARG A 86 -11.55 -14.47 -2.67
CA ARG A 86 -11.60 -15.87 -3.14
C ARG A 86 -10.24 -16.40 -3.63
N SER A 87 -9.15 -15.76 -3.25
CA SER A 87 -7.80 -16.25 -3.52
C SER A 87 -7.57 -17.48 -2.64
N PHE A 88 -7.08 -18.58 -3.21
CA PHE A 88 -6.68 -19.72 -2.41
C PHE A 88 -5.42 -19.37 -1.61
N CYS A 89 -5.49 -19.45 -0.28
CA CYS A 89 -4.32 -19.32 0.60
C CYS A 89 -3.81 -20.72 0.94
N PRO A 90 -2.65 -21.16 0.39
CA PRO A 90 -2.07 -22.49 0.65
C PRO A 90 -1.58 -22.69 2.10
N THR A 91 -1.66 -21.67 2.96
CA THR A 91 -1.21 -21.72 4.35
C THR A 91 -2.40 -21.66 5.31
N LYS A 92 -2.66 -20.51 5.95
CA LYS A 92 -3.80 -20.29 6.84
C LYS A 92 -4.27 -18.84 6.81
N TYR A 93 -5.53 -18.63 7.12
CA TYR A 93 -6.11 -17.31 7.39
C TYR A 93 -6.09 -17.00 8.90
N VAL A 94 -5.80 -15.76 9.26
CA VAL A 94 -5.95 -15.24 10.62
C VAL A 94 -6.62 -13.88 10.53
N ARG A 95 -7.89 -13.76 10.99
CA ARG A 95 -8.71 -12.55 10.81
C ARG A 95 -8.74 -12.13 9.33
N ASP A 96 -9.23 -13.05 8.49
CA ASP A 96 -9.49 -12.89 7.06
C ASP A 96 -8.30 -12.53 6.16
N VAL A 97 -7.08 -12.65 6.66
CA VAL A 97 -5.86 -12.37 5.89
C VAL A 97 -4.93 -13.57 5.96
N CYS A 98 -4.43 -13.96 4.80
CA CYS A 98 -3.51 -15.08 4.63
C CYS A 98 -2.18 -14.79 5.31
N ILE A 99 -1.66 -15.78 6.04
CA ILE A 99 -0.30 -15.75 6.56
C ILE A 99 0.65 -16.25 5.48
N LEU A 100 1.34 -15.32 4.83
CA LEU A 100 2.29 -15.59 3.76
C LEU A 100 3.44 -16.47 4.27
N GLY A 101 3.92 -17.34 3.40
CA GLY A 101 4.95 -18.34 3.69
C GLY A 101 5.58 -18.82 2.38
N SER A 102 6.36 -19.90 2.43
CA SER A 102 7.17 -20.38 1.30
C SER A 102 6.39 -20.57 -0.02
N PRO A 103 5.14 -21.05 -0.02
CA PRO A 103 4.32 -21.12 -1.24
C PRO A 103 4.10 -19.78 -1.96
N HIS A 104 4.20 -18.66 -1.24
CA HIS A 104 3.93 -17.31 -1.75
C HIS A 104 5.20 -16.59 -2.24
N VAL A 105 6.39 -17.12 -1.96
CA VAL A 105 7.68 -16.51 -2.36
C VAL A 105 7.74 -16.17 -3.86
N PRO A 106 7.31 -17.06 -4.79
CA PRO A 106 7.34 -16.73 -6.22
C PRO A 106 6.51 -15.50 -6.60
N GLU A 107 5.40 -15.26 -5.91
CA GLU A 107 4.52 -14.10 -6.14
C GLU A 107 5.09 -12.84 -5.48
N MET A 108 5.55 -12.95 -4.23
CA MET A 108 6.19 -11.83 -3.51
C MET A 108 7.43 -11.28 -4.24
N ARG A 109 8.14 -12.12 -5.00
CA ARG A 109 9.30 -11.71 -5.82
C ARG A 109 8.93 -10.97 -7.12
N ARG A 110 7.68 -11.07 -7.57
CA ARG A 110 7.21 -10.51 -8.85
C ARG A 110 6.24 -9.36 -8.69
N THR A 111 5.60 -9.28 -7.53
CA THR A 111 4.62 -8.25 -7.24
C THR A 111 5.27 -6.86 -7.22
N PHE A 112 4.52 -5.83 -7.63
CA PHE A 112 5.00 -4.45 -7.62
C PHE A 112 4.88 -3.78 -6.24
N HIS A 113 4.37 -4.48 -5.23
CA HIS A 113 4.24 -3.93 -3.89
C HIS A 113 5.61 -3.80 -3.21
N LEU A 114 5.75 -2.79 -2.34
CA LEU A 114 6.98 -2.49 -1.61
C LEU A 114 7.17 -3.41 -0.41
N PHE A 115 6.08 -3.83 0.22
CA PHE A 115 6.06 -4.68 1.40
C PHE A 115 5.01 -5.79 1.24
N ALA A 116 5.07 -6.81 2.09
CA ALA A 116 4.10 -7.90 2.14
C ALA A 116 3.54 -8.07 3.56
N ASN A 117 2.28 -8.46 3.67
CA ASN A 117 1.63 -8.72 4.96
C ASN A 117 0.63 -9.89 4.83
N LYS A 118 0.48 -10.77 5.83
CA LYS A 118 1.27 -10.90 7.08
C LYS A 118 2.17 -12.13 6.99
N MET A 119 3.31 -12.06 7.65
CA MET A 119 4.20 -13.21 7.84
C MET A 119 4.39 -13.41 9.35
N HIS A 120 4.70 -14.63 9.76
CA HIS A 120 4.97 -14.98 11.15
C HIS A 120 6.30 -15.71 11.21
N ALA A 121 7.22 -15.24 12.04
CA ALA A 121 8.59 -15.76 12.10
C ALA A 121 8.66 -17.24 12.50
N ASP A 122 7.64 -17.75 13.20
CA ASP A 122 7.51 -19.15 13.65
C ASP A 122 6.66 -20.01 12.72
N TYR A 123 6.20 -19.48 11.58
CA TYR A 123 5.31 -20.17 10.66
C TYR A 123 5.74 -19.91 9.21
N TYR A 124 6.39 -20.91 8.61
CA TYR A 124 7.21 -20.80 7.39
C TYR A 124 8.40 -19.83 7.54
N PRO A 125 9.28 -20.03 8.56
CA PRO A 125 10.47 -19.21 8.75
C PRO A 125 11.36 -19.15 7.50
N GLU A 126 11.44 -20.24 6.74
CA GLU A 126 12.27 -20.33 5.53
C GLU A 126 11.80 -19.38 4.41
N ALA A 127 10.57 -18.87 4.48
CA ALA A 127 10.09 -17.82 3.59
C ALA A 127 10.84 -16.49 3.82
N TYR A 128 11.19 -16.17 5.07
CA TYR A 128 12.00 -14.99 5.39
C TYR A 128 13.40 -15.14 4.79
N ASP A 129 14.05 -16.29 5.00
CA ASP A 129 15.37 -16.58 4.45
C ASP A 129 15.37 -16.48 2.92
N CYS A 130 14.35 -17.03 2.26
CA CYS A 130 14.20 -16.97 0.81
C CYS A 130 14.01 -15.53 0.31
N MET A 131 13.22 -14.71 1.01
CA MET A 131 12.99 -13.31 0.63
C MET A 131 14.23 -12.44 0.90
N GLU A 132 14.95 -12.69 1.99
CA GLU A 132 16.22 -12.01 2.30
C GLU A 132 17.29 -12.34 1.26
N GLN A 133 17.49 -13.62 0.96
CA GLN A 133 18.43 -14.06 -0.07
C GLN A 133 18.09 -13.45 -1.43
N TRP A 134 16.80 -13.44 -1.80
CA TRP A 134 16.35 -12.81 -3.04
C TRP A 134 16.62 -11.30 -3.04
N TYR A 135 16.33 -10.59 -1.95
CA TYR A 135 16.56 -9.15 -1.84
C TYR A 135 18.03 -8.80 -2.06
N PHE A 136 18.96 -9.47 -1.38
CA PHE A 136 20.38 -9.24 -1.55
C PHE A 136 20.89 -9.66 -2.93
N SER A 137 20.38 -10.75 -3.49
CA SER A 137 20.72 -11.16 -4.86
C SER A 137 20.28 -10.12 -5.90
N ARG A 138 19.08 -9.55 -5.71
CA ARG A 138 18.58 -8.45 -6.55
C ARG A 138 19.47 -7.22 -6.43
N LEU A 139 19.78 -6.78 -5.21
CA LEU A 139 20.67 -5.61 -5.00
C LEU A 139 22.05 -5.80 -5.63
N GLN A 140 22.65 -6.98 -5.49
CA GLN A 140 23.94 -7.29 -6.11
C GLN A 140 23.87 -7.20 -7.64
N ARG A 141 22.76 -7.68 -8.23
CA ARG A 141 22.52 -7.55 -9.67
C ARG A 141 22.35 -6.08 -10.08
N GLU A 142 21.58 -5.30 -9.34
CA GLU A 142 21.37 -3.86 -9.58
C GLU A 142 22.69 -3.07 -9.52
N TRP A 143 23.56 -3.37 -8.55
CA TRP A 143 24.90 -2.78 -8.48
C TRP A 143 25.77 -3.15 -9.68
N THR A 144 25.68 -4.39 -10.15
CA THR A 144 26.43 -4.85 -11.32
C THR A 144 25.92 -4.19 -12.61
N LEU A 145 24.60 -3.98 -12.72
CA LEU A 145 23.96 -3.34 -13.87
C LEU A 145 24.13 -1.82 -13.87
N GLY A 146 24.29 -1.20 -12.70
CA GLY A 146 24.30 0.26 -12.53
C GLY A 146 22.91 0.89 -12.62
N HIS A 147 21.84 0.09 -12.62
CA HIS A 147 20.45 0.54 -12.63
C HIS A 147 19.55 -0.50 -11.96
N VAL A 148 18.30 -0.09 -11.69
CA VAL A 148 17.24 -0.95 -11.12
C VAL A 148 17.00 -2.19 -11.99
N ASP A 149 16.76 -3.33 -11.35
CA ASP A 149 16.45 -4.58 -12.02
C ASP A 149 14.98 -4.59 -12.42
N TRP A 150 14.71 -4.20 -13.67
CA TRP A 150 13.35 -4.11 -14.23
C TRP A 150 12.60 -5.44 -14.29
N GLU A 151 13.29 -6.58 -14.20
CA GLU A 151 12.66 -7.90 -14.16
C GLU A 151 12.16 -8.24 -12.75
N ALA A 152 12.90 -7.81 -11.72
CA ALA A 152 12.59 -8.06 -10.32
C ALA A 152 11.77 -6.94 -9.65
N PHE A 153 11.79 -5.74 -10.22
CA PHE A 153 11.02 -4.60 -9.77
C PHE A 153 10.41 -3.90 -10.99
N GLN A 154 9.09 -3.68 -10.97
CA GLN A 154 8.35 -3.12 -12.11
C GLN A 154 7.84 -1.70 -11.81
N PRO A 155 8.69 -0.65 -11.78
CA PRO A 155 8.27 0.73 -11.51
C PRO A 155 7.21 1.28 -12.47
N TRP A 156 7.09 0.70 -13.67
CA TRP A 156 6.09 1.13 -14.62
C TRP A 156 4.68 0.94 -14.08
N ALA A 157 4.44 -0.06 -13.22
CA ALA A 157 3.14 -0.31 -12.61
C ALA A 157 2.63 0.94 -11.87
N TYR A 158 3.52 1.65 -11.18
CA TYR A 158 3.18 2.90 -10.48
C TYR A 158 2.77 4.02 -11.42
N LYS A 159 3.40 4.12 -12.59
CA LYS A 159 3.08 5.15 -13.59
C LYS A 159 1.73 4.91 -14.28
N LEU A 160 1.17 3.72 -14.15
CA LEU A 160 -0.13 3.39 -14.74
C LEU A 160 -1.30 3.70 -13.81
N LEU A 161 -1.06 3.86 -12.50
CA LEU A 161 -2.11 4.18 -11.54
C LEU A 161 -2.79 5.50 -11.89
N THR A 162 -4.12 5.56 -11.75
CA THR A 162 -4.93 6.75 -12.07
C THR A 162 -4.39 7.99 -11.37
N CYS A 163 -4.14 7.91 -10.06
CA CYS A 163 -3.66 9.05 -9.28
C CYS A 163 -2.21 9.43 -9.60
N SER A 164 -1.38 8.49 -10.06
CA SER A 164 -0.03 8.83 -10.55
C SER A 164 -0.07 9.65 -11.84
N ARG A 165 -1.13 9.54 -12.64
CA ARG A 165 -1.29 10.27 -13.91
C ARG A 165 -2.07 11.57 -13.74
N TYR A 166 -3.05 11.57 -12.85
CA TYR A 166 -4.01 12.64 -12.68
C TYR A 166 -4.04 13.08 -11.21
N HIS A 167 -3.03 13.84 -10.80
CA HIS A 167 -2.92 14.42 -9.47
C HIS A 167 -2.67 15.94 -9.54
N LEU A 168 -3.00 16.61 -8.45
CA LEU A 168 -2.51 17.95 -8.17
C LEU A 168 -0.99 17.91 -7.95
N PRO A 169 -0.23 18.94 -8.35
CA PRO A 169 1.22 19.01 -8.18
C PRO A 169 1.73 18.63 -6.77
#